data_AF-A0A1Q2KW37-F1
#
_entry.id   AF-A0A1Q2KW37-F1
#
_cell.length_a   1.000
_cell.length_b   1.000
_cell.length_c   1.000
_cell.angle_alpha   90.00
_cell.angle_beta   90.00
_cell.angle_gamma   90.00
#
_symmetry.space_group_name_H-M   'P 1'
#
loop_
_entity.id
_entity.type
_entity.pdbx_description
1 polymer ?
#
loop_
_entity_poly.entity_id
_entity_poly.type
_entity_poly.pdbx_seq_one_letter_code
_entity_poly.pdbx_strand_id
1 'polypeptide(L)'
;MKEWWAKTSEHLFEQFSPSHIGMMGVAAAGVAFITSLKDKLVRQLEKFKWLRVALLALLLASEVSYQAWTVSAGVWSVAGHLPLHLCAVASLAAVVALVTWNETLIQFAFFTGVIPPLIAVITPEVPYGYRHYRFWKFFLHHMSIPWSALFLATAKPHTITLRAAFKVYGLLAIYALFIGKGFNPATGANYLYLSQTPNAATPLDFLGSGRTYTINLAIAVMAMFLGQYCCWKFITQIPKKTGLTLPVFFRRVLVS
;
A
#
# COMPACT_ATOMS: atom_id res chain seq x y z
N MET A 1 9.32 1.98 -30.00
CA MET A 1 8.06 2.53 -29.43
C MET A 1 6.83 1.65 -29.69
N LYS A 2 6.68 0.98 -30.85
CA LYS A 2 5.53 0.07 -31.09
C LYS A 2 5.44 -1.09 -30.09
N GLU A 3 6.56 -1.64 -29.62
CA GLU A 3 6.56 -2.75 -28.63
C GLU A 3 6.20 -2.32 -27.20
N TRP A 4 6.47 -1.07 -26.80
CA TRP A 4 6.31 -0.67 -25.40
C TRP A 4 4.84 -0.54 -25.00
N TRP A 5 4.00 -0.01 -25.89
CA TRP A 5 2.55 0.15 -25.69
C TRP A 5 1.73 -0.97 -26.37
N ALA A 6 2.39 -2.02 -26.85
CA ALA A 6 1.70 -3.13 -27.50
C ALA A 6 0.77 -3.88 -26.53
N LYS A 7 -0.08 -4.75 -27.08
CA LYS A 7 -0.88 -5.68 -26.30
C LYS A 7 -0.01 -6.76 -25.62
N THR A 8 1.03 -7.19 -26.31
CA THR A 8 1.94 -8.26 -25.88
C THR A 8 3.40 -7.90 -26.15
N SER A 9 4.32 -8.60 -25.49
CA SER A 9 5.77 -8.46 -25.69
C SER A 9 6.45 -9.82 -25.57
N GLU A 10 7.46 -10.07 -26.41
CA GLU A 10 8.32 -11.25 -26.32
C GLU A 10 9.30 -11.17 -25.15
N HIS A 11 9.61 -9.94 -24.69
CA HIS A 11 10.42 -9.74 -23.50
C HIS A 11 9.57 -10.01 -22.25
N LEU A 12 9.54 -11.26 -21.82
CA LEU A 12 8.86 -11.71 -20.62
C LEU A 12 9.51 -11.15 -19.34
N PHE A 13 8.74 -11.12 -18.26
CA PHE A 13 9.28 -10.77 -16.95
C PHE A 13 10.05 -11.95 -16.37
N GLU A 14 11.21 -11.67 -15.77
CA GLU A 14 12.01 -12.65 -15.04
C GLU A 14 12.21 -12.18 -13.60
N GLN A 15 11.76 -13.00 -12.66
CA GLN A 15 11.85 -12.70 -11.23
C GLN A 15 13.31 -12.70 -10.78
N PHE A 16 13.68 -11.69 -10.01
CA PHE A 16 15.05 -11.43 -9.54
C PHE A 16 16.08 -11.12 -10.63
N SER A 17 15.65 -10.82 -11.86
CA SER A 17 16.50 -10.18 -12.86
C SER A 17 17.06 -8.82 -12.35
N PRO A 18 18.14 -8.28 -12.95
CA PRO A 18 18.69 -6.98 -12.56
C PRO A 18 17.63 -5.85 -12.57
N SER A 19 16.70 -5.88 -13.52
CA SER A 19 15.60 -4.92 -13.59
C SER A 19 14.64 -5.04 -12.40
N HIS A 20 14.33 -6.27 -11.96
CA HIS A 20 13.50 -6.52 -10.79
C HIS A 20 14.19 -6.07 -9.49
N ILE A 21 15.45 -6.45 -9.30
CA ILE A 21 16.26 -6.05 -8.14
C ILE A 21 16.37 -4.52 -8.06
N GLY A 22 16.57 -3.86 -9.20
CA GLY A 22 16.56 -2.40 -9.30
C GLY A 22 15.25 -1.78 -8.78
N MET A 23 14.09 -2.32 -9.20
CA MET A 23 12.78 -1.84 -8.71
C MET A 23 12.58 -2.09 -7.22
N MET A 24 13.01 -3.24 -6.70
CA MET A 24 13.00 -3.52 -5.25
C MET A 24 13.88 -2.52 -4.49
N GLY A 25 15.05 -2.18 -5.01
CA GLY A 25 15.93 -1.16 -4.45
C GLY A 25 15.29 0.22 -4.40
N VAL A 26 14.62 0.64 -5.49
CA VAL A 26 13.88 1.92 -5.54
C VAL A 26 12.73 1.92 -4.52
N ALA A 27 11.96 0.83 -4.44
CA ALA A 27 10.87 0.68 -3.47
C ALA A 27 11.37 0.87 -2.03
N ALA A 28 12.44 0.16 -1.67
CA ALA A 28 13.08 0.23 -0.36
C ALA A 28 13.65 1.62 -0.06
N ALA A 29 14.32 2.25 -1.03
CA ALA A 29 14.85 3.60 -0.89
C ALA A 29 13.75 4.63 -0.65
N GLY A 30 12.60 4.54 -1.34
CA GLY A 30 11.47 5.43 -1.12
C GLY A 30 10.82 5.25 0.27
N VAL A 31 10.69 4.01 0.74
CA VAL A 31 10.24 3.72 2.12
C VAL A 31 11.21 4.31 3.15
N ALA A 32 12.50 4.05 3.01
CA ALA A 32 13.55 4.60 3.89
C ALA A 32 13.56 6.13 3.88
N PHE A 33 13.44 6.75 2.70
CA PHE A 33 13.38 8.20 2.56
C PHE A 33 12.19 8.79 3.33
N ILE A 34 10.97 8.30 3.08
CA ILE A 34 9.76 8.86 3.72
C ILE A 34 9.78 8.64 5.24
N THR A 35 10.20 7.47 5.70
CA THR A 35 10.33 7.19 7.14
C THR A 35 11.41 8.04 7.81
N SER A 36 12.50 8.36 7.12
CA SER A 36 13.54 9.27 7.62
C SER A 36 13.04 10.72 7.81
N LEU A 37 11.97 11.10 7.08
CA LEU A 37 11.38 12.43 7.17
C LEU A 37 10.41 12.58 8.35
N LYS A 38 10.27 11.59 9.23
CA LYS A 38 9.22 11.57 10.27
C LYS A 38 9.09 12.83 11.09
N ASP A 39 10.19 13.31 11.65
CA ASP A 39 10.17 14.50 12.51
C ASP A 39 9.87 15.77 11.70
N LYS A 40 10.32 15.80 10.45
CA LYS A 40 10.11 16.94 9.53
C LYS A 40 8.67 16.98 9.02
N LEU A 41 8.07 15.84 8.70
CA LEU A 41 6.69 15.76 8.23
C LEU A 41 5.69 16.17 9.32
N VAL A 42 5.95 15.80 10.58
CA VAL A 42 5.11 16.20 11.71
C VAL A 42 5.22 17.71 11.99
N ARG A 43 6.40 18.31 11.87
CA ARG A 43 6.66 19.71 12.29
C ARG A 43 6.59 20.73 11.15
N GLN A 44 6.82 20.30 9.92
CA GLN A 44 7.07 21.17 8.77
C GLN A 44 6.35 20.66 7.51
N LEU A 45 5.15 20.10 7.66
CA LEU A 45 4.36 19.51 6.57
C LEU A 45 4.25 20.42 5.32
N GLU A 46 4.14 21.73 5.54
CA GLU A 46 4.08 22.75 4.49
C GLU A 46 5.27 22.70 3.51
N LYS A 47 6.47 22.32 3.99
CA LYS A 47 7.67 22.17 3.15
C LYS A 47 7.65 20.91 2.26
N PHE A 48 6.73 19.99 2.53
CA PHE A 48 6.57 18.73 1.81
C PHE A 48 5.29 18.69 0.96
N LYS A 49 4.68 19.85 0.67
CA LYS A 49 3.56 19.96 -0.28
C LYS A 49 3.91 19.38 -1.65
N TRP A 50 5.13 19.60 -2.13
CA TRP A 50 5.59 19.04 -3.40
C TRP A 50 5.56 17.50 -3.39
N LEU A 51 5.97 16.87 -2.29
CA LEU A 51 5.99 15.41 -2.15
C LEU A 51 4.56 14.86 -2.13
N ARG A 52 3.65 15.53 -1.41
CA ARG A 52 2.22 15.20 -1.41
C ARG A 52 1.63 15.24 -2.83
N VAL A 53 1.92 16.30 -3.59
CA VAL A 53 1.44 16.46 -4.97
C VAL A 53 2.06 15.42 -5.89
N ALA A 54 3.35 15.13 -5.75
CA ALA A 54 4.04 14.11 -6.54
C ALA A 54 3.43 12.71 -6.31
N LEU A 55 3.16 12.34 -5.06
CA LEU A 55 2.53 11.06 -4.71
C LEU A 55 1.11 10.95 -5.26
N LEU A 56 0.31 12.03 -5.14
CA LEU A 56 -1.03 12.12 -5.70
C LEU A 56 -0.99 11.96 -7.23
N ALA A 57 -0.10 12.68 -7.91
CA ALA A 57 0.06 12.61 -9.35
C ALA A 57 0.50 11.21 -9.80
N LEU A 58 1.42 10.58 -9.09
CA LEU A 58 1.92 9.23 -9.42
C LEU A 58 0.81 8.18 -9.32
N LEU A 59 0.02 8.19 -8.24
CA LEU A 59 -1.13 7.28 -8.08
C LEU A 59 -2.17 7.48 -9.18
N LEU A 60 -2.60 8.73 -9.43
CA LEU A 60 -3.59 9.03 -10.46
C LEU A 60 -3.09 8.71 -11.87
N ALA A 61 -1.86 9.13 -12.22
CA ALA A 61 -1.28 8.87 -13.53
C ALA A 61 -1.10 7.36 -13.78
N SER A 62 -0.70 6.60 -12.76
CA SER A 62 -0.56 5.15 -12.89
C SER A 62 -1.89 4.42 -13.12
N GLU A 63 -2.98 4.87 -12.48
CA GLU A 63 -4.32 4.29 -12.68
C GLU A 63 -4.92 4.71 -14.03
N VAL A 64 -4.90 6.01 -14.35
CA VAL A 64 -5.43 6.55 -15.62
C VAL A 64 -4.69 5.96 -16.81
N SER A 65 -3.35 5.89 -16.76
CA SER A 65 -2.58 5.28 -17.85
C SER A 65 -2.90 3.79 -18.01
N TYR A 66 -3.21 3.08 -16.92
CA TYR A 66 -3.54 1.66 -16.99
C TYR A 66 -4.91 1.43 -17.66
N GLN A 67 -5.91 2.23 -17.28
CA GLN A 67 -7.21 2.22 -17.93
C GLN A 67 -7.09 2.60 -19.42
N ALA A 68 -6.28 3.61 -19.75
CA ALA A 68 -6.02 4.00 -21.13
C ALA A 68 -5.35 2.88 -21.94
N TRP A 69 -4.31 2.24 -21.38
CA TRP A 69 -3.62 1.13 -22.05
C TRP A 69 -4.54 -0.06 -22.28
N THR A 70 -5.28 -0.51 -21.26
CA THR A 70 -6.18 -1.67 -21.35
C THR A 70 -7.29 -1.47 -22.39
N VAL A 71 -7.85 -0.25 -22.48
CA VAL A 71 -8.82 0.12 -23.52
C VAL A 71 -8.15 0.12 -24.90
N SER A 72 -7.00 0.78 -25.05
CA SER A 72 -6.30 0.87 -26.33
C SER A 72 -5.79 -0.48 -26.86
N ALA A 73 -5.44 -1.40 -25.97
CA ALA A 73 -5.01 -2.75 -26.29
C ALA A 73 -6.19 -3.72 -26.55
N GLY A 74 -7.43 -3.25 -26.35
CA GLY A 74 -8.63 -4.07 -26.53
C GLY A 74 -8.74 -5.24 -25.55
N VAL A 75 -8.21 -5.08 -24.34
CA VAL A 75 -8.23 -6.12 -23.29
C VAL A 75 -9.09 -5.75 -22.08
N TRP A 76 -9.57 -4.51 -22.02
CA TRP A 76 -10.38 -4.02 -20.90
C TRP A 76 -11.64 -4.88 -20.70
N SER A 77 -11.94 -5.18 -19.45
CA SER A 77 -13.12 -5.95 -19.06
C SER A 77 -13.53 -5.62 -17.63
N VAL A 78 -14.84 -5.65 -17.36
CA VAL A 78 -15.41 -5.44 -16.02
C VAL A 78 -14.84 -6.44 -15.01
N ALA A 79 -14.58 -7.68 -15.44
CA ALA A 79 -14.10 -8.75 -14.57
C ALA A 79 -12.61 -8.66 -14.21
N GLY A 80 -11.79 -8.00 -15.02
CA GLY A 80 -10.33 -7.99 -14.85
C GLY A 80 -9.70 -6.62 -14.64
N HIS A 81 -10.40 -5.53 -14.96
CA HIS A 81 -9.76 -4.21 -15.10
C HIS A 81 -10.40 -3.09 -14.28
N LEU A 82 -11.49 -3.34 -13.56
CA LEU A 82 -11.97 -2.38 -12.57
C LEU A 82 -11.00 -2.30 -11.38
N PRO A 83 -10.85 -1.12 -10.76
CA PRO A 83 -9.94 -0.91 -9.64
C PRO A 83 -10.50 -1.47 -8.31
N LEU A 84 -10.93 -2.74 -8.31
CA LEU A 84 -11.58 -3.39 -7.17
C LEU A 84 -10.62 -4.29 -6.38
N HIS A 85 -9.45 -4.64 -6.91
CA HIS A 85 -8.40 -5.33 -6.14
C HIS A 85 -7.91 -4.47 -4.95
N LEU A 86 -7.37 -5.14 -3.93
CA LEU A 86 -6.94 -4.50 -2.68
C LEU A 86 -5.97 -3.33 -2.89
N CYS A 87 -4.93 -3.49 -3.72
CA CYS A 87 -3.98 -2.42 -4.02
C CYS A 87 -4.65 -1.22 -4.71
N ALA A 88 -5.64 -1.47 -5.58
CA ALA A 88 -6.35 -0.40 -6.29
C ALA A 88 -7.25 0.40 -5.33
N VAL A 89 -7.98 -0.27 -4.44
CA VAL A 89 -8.79 0.41 -3.41
C VAL A 89 -7.90 1.13 -2.39
N ALA A 90 -6.77 0.54 -2.00
CA ALA A 90 -5.78 1.21 -1.15
C ALA A 90 -5.21 2.47 -1.82
N SER A 91 -4.93 2.41 -3.13
CA SER A 91 -4.53 3.56 -3.95
C SER A 91 -5.60 4.65 -3.95
N LEU A 92 -6.86 4.30 -4.22
CA LEU A 92 -7.97 5.26 -4.21
C LEU A 92 -8.17 5.90 -2.83
N ALA A 93 -8.10 5.11 -1.75
CA ALA A 93 -8.14 5.62 -0.39
C ALA A 93 -6.98 6.59 -0.12
N ALA A 94 -5.77 6.25 -0.58
CA ALA A 94 -4.59 7.12 -0.46
C ALA A 94 -4.75 8.41 -1.27
N VAL A 95 -5.25 8.37 -2.51
CA VAL A 95 -5.55 9.55 -3.34
C VAL A 95 -6.51 10.49 -2.61
N VAL A 96 -7.64 9.97 -2.13
CA VAL A 96 -8.64 10.80 -1.44
C VAL A 96 -8.09 11.31 -0.11
N ALA A 97 -7.35 10.51 0.65
CA ALA A 97 -6.69 10.94 1.88
C ALA A 97 -5.60 12.01 1.62
N LEU A 98 -4.85 11.90 0.53
CA LEU A 98 -3.87 12.89 0.08
C LEU A 98 -4.54 14.20 -0.29
N VAL A 99 -5.83 14.26 -0.59
CA VAL A 99 -6.55 15.53 -0.83
C VAL A 99 -7.22 16.03 0.46
N THR A 100 -7.92 15.14 1.15
CA THR A 100 -8.87 15.49 2.23
C THR A 100 -8.30 15.42 3.63
N TRP A 101 -7.16 14.74 3.83
CA TRP A 101 -6.63 14.40 5.16
C TRP A 101 -7.60 13.65 6.08
N ASN A 102 -8.58 12.95 5.50
CA ASN A 102 -9.56 12.16 6.25
C ASN A 102 -8.88 11.01 7.00
N GLU A 103 -9.07 10.95 8.32
CA GLU A 103 -8.37 10.00 9.18
C GLU A 103 -8.71 8.53 8.90
N THR A 104 -9.97 8.23 8.58
CA THR A 104 -10.38 6.86 8.25
C THR A 104 -9.72 6.38 6.96
N LEU A 105 -9.60 7.26 5.94
CA LEU A 105 -8.91 6.93 4.69
C LEU A 105 -7.39 6.82 4.88
N ILE A 106 -6.79 7.65 5.74
CA ILE A 106 -5.38 7.51 6.13
C ILE A 106 -5.13 6.15 6.79
N GLN A 107 -5.98 5.77 7.74
CA GLN A 107 -5.89 4.47 8.42
C GLN A 107 -6.09 3.32 7.43
N PHE A 108 -7.08 3.43 6.54
CA PHE A 108 -7.34 2.42 5.52
C PHE A 108 -6.15 2.25 4.58
N ALA A 109 -5.64 3.36 4.02
CA ALA A 109 -4.46 3.36 3.15
C ALA A 109 -3.22 2.84 3.87
N PHE A 110 -3.05 3.15 5.16
CA PHE A 110 -1.93 2.62 5.94
C PHE A 110 -2.01 1.09 6.06
N PHE A 111 -3.07 0.55 6.65
CA PHE A 111 -3.14 -0.89 6.94
C PHE A 111 -3.24 -1.75 5.67
N THR A 112 -3.86 -1.25 4.60
CA THR A 112 -4.01 -2.01 3.34
C THR A 112 -2.93 -1.72 2.30
N GLY A 113 -2.25 -0.57 2.39
CA GLY A 113 -1.38 -0.04 1.34
C GLY A 113 0.12 -0.10 1.64
N VAL A 114 0.55 -0.59 2.81
CA VAL A 114 1.99 -0.73 3.10
C VAL A 114 2.49 -2.14 2.78
N ILE A 115 2.14 -3.15 3.58
CA ILE A 115 2.69 -4.50 3.39
C ILE A 115 2.21 -5.18 2.09
N PRO A 116 0.92 -5.19 1.72
CA PRO A 116 0.48 -5.93 0.54
C PRO A 116 1.12 -5.46 -0.79
N PRO A 117 1.23 -4.15 -1.08
CA PRO A 117 1.92 -3.71 -2.29
C PRO A 117 3.43 -4.00 -2.25
N LEU A 118 4.07 -3.98 -1.07
CA LEU A 118 5.48 -4.38 -0.94
C LEU A 118 5.69 -5.86 -1.23
N ILE A 119 4.76 -6.73 -0.81
CA ILE A 119 4.75 -8.15 -1.21
C ILE A 119 4.60 -8.24 -2.74
N ALA A 120 3.71 -7.47 -3.35
CA ALA A 120 3.54 -7.45 -4.80
C ALA A 120 4.80 -6.96 -5.54
N VAL A 121 5.64 -6.12 -4.93
CA VAL A 121 6.95 -5.74 -5.48
C VAL A 121 7.97 -6.88 -5.39
N ILE A 122 7.88 -7.77 -4.39
CA ILE A 122 8.81 -8.89 -4.19
C ILE A 122 8.42 -10.12 -5.03
N THR A 123 7.11 -10.40 -5.10
CA THR A 123 6.51 -11.50 -5.87
C THR A 123 5.53 -10.93 -6.90
N PRO A 124 6.03 -10.25 -7.95
CA PRO A 124 5.18 -9.54 -8.90
C PRO A 124 4.44 -10.48 -9.85
N GLU A 125 3.15 -10.21 -10.04
CA GLU A 125 2.33 -10.83 -11.09
C GLU A 125 2.27 -9.89 -12.31
N VAL A 126 3.36 -9.87 -13.08
CA VAL A 126 3.47 -9.07 -14.32
C VAL A 126 4.00 -9.94 -15.46
N PRO A 127 3.37 -9.92 -16.66
CA PRO A 127 3.75 -10.83 -17.74
C PRO A 127 5.02 -10.41 -18.49
N TYR A 128 5.30 -9.11 -18.57
CA TYR A 128 6.33 -8.54 -19.44
C TYR A 128 7.37 -7.76 -18.65
N GLY A 129 8.62 -7.82 -19.11
CA GLY A 129 9.75 -7.12 -18.49
C GLY A 129 9.87 -5.65 -18.92
N TYR A 130 11.00 -5.02 -18.58
CA TYR A 130 11.22 -3.57 -18.65
C TYR A 130 11.06 -2.92 -20.04
N ARG A 131 11.04 -3.70 -21.12
CA ARG A 131 10.77 -3.19 -22.48
C ARG A 131 9.29 -2.88 -22.74
N HIS A 132 8.40 -3.26 -21.83
CA HIS A 132 6.95 -3.13 -21.98
C HIS A 132 6.33 -2.23 -20.91
N TYR A 133 5.26 -1.51 -21.26
CA TYR A 133 4.54 -0.58 -20.38
C TYR A 133 4.06 -1.22 -19.06
N ARG A 134 3.52 -2.44 -19.14
CA ARG A 134 3.02 -3.20 -17.97
C ARG A 134 4.03 -3.32 -16.84
N PHE A 135 5.32 -3.47 -17.14
CA PHE A 135 6.39 -3.50 -16.14
C PHE A 135 6.42 -2.19 -15.35
N TRP A 136 6.57 -1.07 -16.05
CA TRP A 136 6.68 0.25 -15.43
C TRP A 136 5.43 0.63 -14.66
N LYS A 137 4.25 0.43 -15.25
CA LYS A 137 2.97 0.69 -14.56
C LYS A 137 2.87 -0.12 -13.27
N PHE A 138 3.22 -1.42 -13.33
CA PHE A 138 3.10 -2.30 -12.18
C PHE A 138 3.98 -1.81 -11.03
N PHE A 139 5.28 -1.63 -11.26
CA PHE A 139 6.20 -1.23 -10.19
C PHE A 139 5.93 0.20 -9.70
N LEU A 140 5.72 1.18 -10.59
CA LEU A 140 5.43 2.55 -10.18
C LEU A 140 4.18 2.65 -9.32
N HIS A 141 3.10 1.95 -9.70
CA HIS A 141 1.88 1.91 -8.92
C HIS A 141 2.12 1.27 -7.55
N HIS A 142 2.67 0.05 -7.50
CA HIS A 142 2.86 -0.68 -6.25
C HIS A 142 3.90 -0.07 -5.31
N MET A 143 4.84 0.72 -5.82
CA MET A 143 5.75 1.52 -4.98
C MET A 143 5.06 2.79 -4.46
N SER A 144 4.24 3.45 -5.27
CA SER A 144 3.58 4.71 -4.88
C SER A 144 2.55 4.55 -3.77
N ILE A 145 1.89 3.39 -3.66
CA ILE A 145 0.91 3.12 -2.61
C ILE A 145 1.56 3.13 -1.21
N PRO A 146 2.60 2.31 -0.90
CA PRO A 146 3.23 2.30 0.41
C PRO A 146 3.90 3.63 0.73
N TRP A 147 4.48 4.30 -0.28
CA TRP A 147 5.03 5.64 -0.10
C TRP A 147 3.96 6.64 0.34
N SER A 148 2.79 6.64 -0.32
CA SER A 148 1.67 7.52 0.01
C SER A 148 1.07 7.21 1.38
N ALA A 149 0.88 5.92 1.68
CA ALA A 149 0.38 5.44 2.95
C ALA A 149 1.30 5.84 4.11
N LEU A 150 2.62 5.66 3.95
CA LEU A 150 3.62 6.08 4.94
C LEU A 150 3.69 7.60 5.07
N PHE A 151 3.63 8.35 3.96
CA PHE A 151 3.60 9.81 4.00
C PHE A 151 2.43 10.33 4.84
N LEU A 152 1.22 9.83 4.57
CA LEU A 152 -0.01 10.19 5.29
C LEU A 152 0.06 9.80 6.77
N ALA A 153 0.45 8.56 7.06
CA ALA A 153 0.59 8.06 8.43
C ALA A 153 1.63 8.87 9.21
N THR A 154 2.73 9.25 8.57
CA THR A 154 3.81 10.02 9.19
C THR A 154 3.44 11.49 9.39
N ALA A 155 2.66 12.07 8.48
CA ALA A 155 2.11 13.42 8.65
C ALA A 155 1.05 13.50 9.75
N LYS A 156 0.26 12.42 9.96
CA LYS A 156 -0.75 12.32 11.02
C LYS A 156 -0.60 11.06 11.87
N PRO A 157 0.48 10.93 12.67
CA PRO A 157 0.82 9.69 13.37
C PRO A 157 -0.18 9.29 14.46
N HIS A 158 -0.92 10.27 15.03
CA HIS A 158 -1.96 10.04 16.02
C HIS A 158 -3.14 9.22 15.48
N THR A 159 -3.33 9.17 14.15
CA THR A 159 -4.43 8.42 13.53
C THR A 159 -4.18 6.91 13.55
N ILE A 160 -2.93 6.46 13.60
CA ILE A 160 -2.57 5.05 13.55
C ILE A 160 -2.58 4.45 14.96
N THR A 161 -3.68 3.80 15.29
CA THR A 161 -3.93 3.19 16.61
C THR A 161 -4.32 1.72 16.48
N LEU A 162 -4.21 0.97 17.58
CA LEU A 162 -4.70 -0.42 17.62
C LEU A 162 -6.20 -0.49 17.31
N ARG A 163 -7.00 0.46 17.81
CA ARG A 163 -8.42 0.57 17.48
C ARG A 163 -8.64 0.79 15.99
N ALA A 164 -7.80 1.58 15.34
CA ALA A 164 -7.87 1.78 13.89
C ALA A 164 -7.57 0.49 13.11
N ALA A 165 -6.65 -0.36 13.58
CA ALA A 165 -6.38 -1.67 12.95
C ALA A 165 -7.65 -2.53 12.89
N PHE A 166 -8.36 -2.69 14.01
CA PHE A 166 -9.61 -3.44 14.06
C PHE A 166 -10.74 -2.77 13.26
N LYS A 167 -10.83 -1.44 13.29
CA LYS A 167 -11.81 -0.69 12.48
C LYS A 167 -11.60 -0.94 10.99
N VAL A 168 -10.37 -0.78 10.50
CA VAL A 168 -10.04 -0.99 9.07
C VAL A 168 -10.21 -2.45 8.69
N TYR A 169 -9.87 -3.39 9.56
CA TYR A 169 -10.11 -4.80 9.33
C TYR A 169 -11.61 -5.08 9.13
N GLY A 170 -12.48 -4.51 9.97
CA GLY A 170 -13.93 -4.61 9.80
C GLY A 170 -14.42 -4.02 8.47
N LEU A 171 -13.93 -2.83 8.10
CA LEU A 171 -14.26 -2.20 6.81
C LEU A 171 -13.81 -3.07 5.62
N LEU A 172 -12.59 -3.62 5.68
CA LEU A 172 -12.06 -4.50 4.67
C LEU A 172 -12.87 -5.80 4.58
N ALA A 173 -13.29 -6.37 5.71
CA ALA A 173 -14.13 -7.57 5.73
C ALA A 173 -15.51 -7.31 5.10
N ILE A 174 -16.15 -6.18 5.41
CA ILE A 174 -17.42 -5.78 4.78
C ILE A 174 -17.24 -5.61 3.27
N TYR A 175 -16.17 -4.91 2.85
CA TYR A 175 -15.84 -4.75 1.45
C TYR A 175 -15.60 -6.09 0.75
N ALA A 176 -14.81 -6.98 1.37
CA ALA A 176 -14.54 -8.32 0.84
C ALA A 176 -15.81 -9.18 0.74
N LEU A 177 -16.74 -9.08 1.68
CA LEU A 177 -18.03 -9.75 1.59
C LEU A 177 -18.87 -9.23 0.42
N PHE A 178 -18.97 -7.91 0.28
CA PHE A 178 -19.69 -7.29 -0.83
C PHE A 178 -19.12 -7.70 -2.19
N ILE A 179 -17.79 -7.64 -2.35
CA ILE A 179 -17.13 -8.04 -3.58
C ILE A 179 -17.22 -9.55 -3.81
N GLY A 180 -16.87 -10.37 -2.81
CA GLY A 180 -16.79 -11.82 -2.97
C GLY A 180 -18.13 -12.53 -3.11
N LYS A 181 -19.19 -12.02 -2.49
CA LYS A 181 -20.54 -12.62 -2.54
C LYS A 181 -21.50 -11.90 -3.47
N GLY A 182 -21.25 -10.62 -3.79
CA GLY A 182 -22.07 -9.84 -4.71
C GLY A 182 -21.42 -9.70 -6.08
N PHE A 183 -20.32 -8.94 -6.15
CA PHE A 183 -19.73 -8.52 -7.43
C PHE A 183 -19.09 -9.68 -8.21
N ASN A 184 -18.21 -10.46 -7.57
CA ASN A 184 -17.46 -11.53 -8.20
C ASN A 184 -18.38 -12.58 -8.87
N PRO A 185 -19.40 -13.13 -8.20
CA PRO A 185 -20.33 -14.06 -8.85
C PRO A 185 -21.14 -13.42 -9.99
N ALA A 186 -21.52 -12.14 -9.86
CA ALA A 186 -22.33 -11.45 -10.86
C ALA A 186 -21.56 -11.16 -12.16
N THR A 187 -20.25 -10.97 -12.09
CA THR A 187 -19.41 -10.60 -13.24
C THR A 187 -18.44 -11.70 -13.68
N GLY A 188 -18.41 -12.84 -12.99
CA GLY A 188 -17.39 -13.88 -13.19
C GLY A 188 -15.97 -13.43 -12.83
N ALA A 189 -15.84 -12.45 -11.94
CA ALA A 189 -14.54 -11.90 -11.52
C ALA A 189 -13.96 -12.65 -10.33
N ASN A 190 -12.66 -12.45 -10.08
CA ASN A 190 -11.98 -12.92 -8.89
C ASN A 190 -11.22 -11.77 -8.19
N TYR A 191 -11.91 -10.65 -7.95
CA TYR A 191 -11.32 -9.54 -7.20
C TYR A 191 -10.98 -9.97 -5.77
N LEU A 192 -9.88 -9.41 -5.26
CA LEU A 192 -9.27 -9.73 -3.96
C LEU A 192 -8.82 -11.20 -3.83
N TYR A 193 -8.86 -11.99 -4.91
CA TYR A 193 -8.48 -13.41 -4.92
C TYR A 193 -9.28 -14.24 -3.91
N LEU A 194 -10.56 -13.90 -3.68
CA LEU A 194 -11.39 -14.54 -2.67
C LEU A 194 -11.82 -15.97 -3.04
N SER A 195 -11.80 -16.30 -4.33
CA SER A 195 -12.25 -17.60 -4.85
C SER A 195 -11.07 -18.50 -5.23
N GLN A 196 -10.01 -17.93 -5.78
CA GLN A 196 -8.80 -18.64 -6.23
C GLN A 196 -7.58 -17.74 -6.08
N THR A 197 -6.41 -18.32 -5.86
CA THR A 197 -5.14 -17.58 -5.76
C THR A 197 -4.71 -17.04 -7.14
N PRO A 198 -3.77 -16.07 -7.18
CA PRO A 198 -3.19 -15.58 -8.43
C PRO A 198 -2.49 -16.70 -9.21
N ASN A 199 -2.23 -16.47 -10.51
CA ASN A 199 -1.49 -17.46 -11.31
C ASN A 199 0.01 -17.48 -10.98
N ALA A 200 0.54 -16.35 -10.48
CA ALA A 200 1.89 -16.28 -9.97
C ALA A 200 2.01 -16.97 -8.60
N ALA A 201 3.18 -17.55 -8.32
CA ALA A 201 3.49 -18.05 -6.99
C ALA A 201 3.51 -16.89 -5.99
N THR A 202 2.58 -16.89 -5.03
CA THR A 202 2.42 -15.85 -4.02
C THR A 202 2.27 -16.45 -2.63
N PRO A 203 2.46 -15.66 -1.56
CA PRO A 203 2.17 -16.13 -0.20
C PRO A 203 0.74 -16.66 0.00
N LEU A 204 -0.20 -16.31 -0.88
CA LEU A 204 -1.57 -16.79 -0.82
C LEU A 204 -1.70 -18.29 -1.08
N ASP A 205 -0.74 -18.89 -1.80
CA ASP A 205 -0.76 -20.32 -2.13
C ASP A 205 -0.56 -21.22 -0.89
N PHE A 206 0.01 -20.68 0.19
CA PHE A 206 0.19 -21.38 1.45
C PHE A 206 -1.05 -21.36 2.36
N LEU A 207 -2.12 -20.66 1.96
CA LEU A 207 -3.31 -20.49 2.81
C LEU A 207 -4.31 -21.65 2.70
N GLY A 208 -4.03 -22.65 1.85
CA GLY A 208 -4.91 -23.82 1.64
C GLY A 208 -6.01 -23.53 0.62
N SER A 209 -7.13 -24.24 0.71
CA SER A 209 -8.23 -24.17 -0.26
C SER A 209 -9.61 -24.03 0.38
N GLY A 210 -10.62 -23.63 -0.42
CA GLY A 210 -12.02 -23.57 -0.03
C GLY A 210 -12.28 -22.69 1.21
N ARG A 211 -13.02 -23.22 2.19
CA ARG A 211 -13.33 -22.48 3.43
C ARG A 211 -12.09 -22.20 4.28
N THR A 212 -11.14 -23.13 4.30
CA THR A 212 -9.88 -23.00 5.05
C THR A 212 -9.05 -21.84 4.49
N TYR A 213 -9.01 -21.67 3.17
CA TYR A 213 -8.38 -20.52 2.51
C TYR A 213 -8.94 -19.19 3.04
N THR A 214 -10.27 -19.01 3.03
CA THR A 214 -10.88 -17.75 3.49
C THR A 214 -10.60 -17.46 4.97
N ILE A 215 -10.62 -18.49 5.83
CA ILE A 215 -10.32 -18.34 7.25
C ILE A 215 -8.84 -17.96 7.45
N ASN A 216 -7.93 -18.66 6.78
CA ASN A 216 -6.50 -18.39 6.86
C ASN A 216 -6.16 -17.01 6.30
N LEU A 217 -6.82 -16.59 5.22
CA LEU A 217 -6.68 -15.24 4.65
C LEU A 217 -7.11 -14.17 5.66
N ALA A 218 -8.25 -14.35 6.31
CA ALA A 218 -8.74 -13.43 7.35
C ALA A 218 -7.76 -13.32 8.53
N ILE A 219 -7.25 -14.46 9.02
CA ILE A 219 -6.24 -14.50 10.08
C ILE A 219 -4.94 -13.83 9.65
N ALA A 220 -4.44 -14.13 8.44
CA ALA A 220 -3.21 -13.57 7.91
C ALA A 220 -3.30 -12.04 7.77
N VAL A 221 -4.42 -11.52 7.29
CA VAL A 221 -4.65 -10.06 7.18
C VAL A 221 -4.67 -9.41 8.56
N MET A 222 -5.35 -10.00 9.54
CA MET A 222 -5.34 -9.46 10.91
C MET A 222 -3.93 -9.49 11.52
N ALA A 223 -3.22 -10.62 11.39
CA ALA A 223 -1.85 -10.75 11.88
C ALA A 223 -0.91 -9.72 11.24
N MET A 224 -1.06 -9.49 9.93
CA MET A 224 -0.34 -8.46 9.19
C MET A 224 -0.65 -7.05 9.72
N PHE A 225 -1.92 -6.71 9.97
CA PHE A 225 -2.29 -5.39 10.50
C PHE A 225 -1.69 -5.15 11.89
N LEU A 226 -1.72 -6.17 12.76
CA LEU A 226 -1.14 -6.09 14.11
C LEU A 226 0.39 -5.98 14.03
N GLY A 227 1.05 -6.79 13.21
CA GLY A 227 2.49 -6.72 12.97
C GLY A 227 2.92 -5.35 12.44
N GLN A 228 2.20 -4.83 11.44
CA GLN A 228 2.45 -3.50 10.89
C GLN A 228 2.28 -2.40 11.94
N TYR A 229 1.24 -2.48 12.79
CA TYR A 229 1.04 -1.55 13.89
C TYR A 229 2.19 -1.60 14.91
N CYS A 230 2.67 -2.80 15.26
CA CYS A 230 3.82 -2.98 16.14
C CYS A 230 5.08 -2.33 15.55
N CYS A 231 5.41 -2.64 14.30
CA CYS A 231 6.54 -2.01 13.58
C CYS A 231 6.41 -0.48 13.55
N TRP A 232 5.21 0.03 13.26
CA TRP A 232 4.94 1.47 13.27
C TRP A 232 5.22 2.11 14.62
N LYS A 233 4.81 1.47 15.72
CA LYS A 233 5.08 1.96 17.08
C LYS A 233 6.58 2.02 17.36
N PHE A 234 7.36 1.02 16.96
CA PHE A 234 8.81 1.07 17.12
C PHE A 234 9.47 2.22 16.33
N ILE A 235 9.00 2.48 15.10
CA ILE A 235 9.55 3.55 14.24
C ILE A 235 9.16 4.94 14.75
N THR A 236 7.94 5.10 15.28
CA THR A 236 7.35 6.40 15.62
C THR A 236 7.33 6.75 17.10
N GLN A 237 7.84 5.86 17.97
CA GLN A 237 8.21 6.26 19.32
C GLN A 237 9.28 7.35 19.22
N ILE A 238 8.83 8.61 19.29
CA ILE A 238 9.69 9.75 19.58
C ILE A 238 10.22 9.46 20.99
N PRO A 239 11.54 9.38 21.22
CA PRO A 239 12.06 9.40 22.57
C PRO A 239 11.47 10.65 23.20
N LYS A 240 10.63 10.50 24.23
CA LYS A 240 10.37 11.64 25.11
C LYS A 240 11.77 12.11 25.45
N LYS A 241 12.13 13.37 25.13
CA LYS A 241 13.28 13.99 25.79
C LYS A 241 13.05 13.63 27.25
N THR A 242 13.93 12.83 27.82
CA THR A 242 14.00 12.63 29.25
C THR A 242 14.35 14.02 29.79
N GLY A 243 13.33 14.86 29.92
CA GLY A 243 13.37 15.89 30.91
C GLY A 243 13.52 15.11 32.19
N LEU A 244 14.74 15.08 32.72
CA LEU A 244 14.89 15.08 34.16
C LEU A 244 14.07 16.28 34.66
N THR A 245 12.77 16.08 34.85
CA THR A 245 12.08 16.79 35.91
C THR A 245 12.68 16.21 37.17
N LEU A 246 13.74 16.85 37.65
CA LEU A 246 14.16 16.72 39.03
C LEU A 246 12.88 16.82 39.88
N PRO A 247 12.61 15.88 40.79
CA PRO A 247 11.46 15.97 41.67
C PRO A 247 11.47 17.35 42.34
N VAL A 248 10.29 17.95 42.42
CA VAL A 248 10.02 19.31 42.94
C VAL A 248 10.65 19.57 44.33
N PHE A 249 11.06 18.51 45.03
CA PHE A 249 11.72 18.54 46.33
C PHE A 249 13.04 19.32 46.38
N PHE A 250 13.81 19.44 45.28
CA PHE A 250 15.11 20.14 45.30
C PHE A 250 15.07 21.64 44.99
N ARG A 251 13.90 22.25 44.78
CA ARG A 251 13.80 23.67 44.38
C ARG A 251 13.93 24.68 45.53
N ARG A 252 14.19 24.23 46.76
CA ARG A 252 14.13 25.09 47.97
C ARG A 252 15.44 25.33 48.72
N VAL A 253 16.60 24.94 48.19
CA VAL A 253 17.90 25.08 48.91
C VAL A 253 18.86 26.08 48.24
N LEU A 254 18.41 26.89 47.27
CA LEU A 254 19.26 27.92 46.64
C LEU A 254 18.65 29.34 46.67
N VAL A 255 17.66 29.58 47.53
CA VAL A 255 17.10 30.93 47.77
C VAL A 255 16.82 31.15 49.26
N SER A 256 17.78 30.81 50.11
CA SER A 256 17.83 31.25 51.51
C SER A 256 19.27 31.51 51.91
#